data_AF-A0A2K3CYB7-F1
#
_entry.id   AF-A0A2K3CYB7-F1
#
_cell.length_a   1.000
_cell.length_b   1.000
_cell.length_c   1.000
_cell.angle_alpha   90.00
_cell.angle_beta   90.00
_cell.angle_gamma   90.00
#
_symmetry.space_group_name_H-M   'P 1'
#
loop_
_entity.id
_entity.type
_entity.pdbx_description
1 polymer ?
#
loop_
_entity_poly.entity_id
_entity_poly.type
_entity_poly.pdbx_seq_one_letter_code
_entity_poly.pdbx_strand_id
1 'polypeptide(L)'
;MNGDAGLSGEPQGLEQRMKAHVTASEQRTKAHIDESEQRTKAYVDAKTAELKEEFSSALAHVGFNIVARLKNVAAATDAPLEKLKKESGQNAGSMPPSPPFPADKAALFGTTTAEHINALQNFYGVEFGAGAAEAGRASRTNTLQQRRRQLGAFLGAR
;
A
#
# COMPACT_ATOMS: atom_id res chain seq x y z
N MET A 1 19.32 82.30 31.75
CA MET A 1 17.90 82.39 31.35
C MET A 1 17.60 81.17 30.50
N ASN A 2 16.60 80.40 30.93
CA ASN A 2 16.08 79.20 30.25
C ASN A 2 15.27 79.57 28.99
N GLY A 3 15.11 78.59 28.10
CA GLY A 3 14.16 78.60 26.97
C GLY A 3 14.69 77.63 25.90
N ASP A 4 14.48 76.34 26.03
CA ASP A 4 13.27 75.62 25.58
C ASP A 4 12.84 76.02 24.15
N ALA A 5 13.19 75.18 23.18
CA ALA A 5 12.69 75.24 21.82
C ALA A 5 12.82 73.87 21.15
N GLY A 6 11.71 73.13 21.11
CA GLY A 6 11.30 72.48 19.86
C GLY A 6 11.64 71.00 19.71
N LEU A 7 11.12 70.15 20.60
CA LEU A 7 10.72 68.79 20.21
C LEU A 7 9.55 68.89 19.20
N SER A 8 9.83 69.11 17.91
CA SER A 8 8.78 69.21 16.89
C SER A 8 9.00 68.33 15.64
N GLY A 9 9.92 67.37 15.69
CA GLY A 9 10.23 66.49 14.55
C GLY A 9 9.74 65.04 14.66
N GLU A 10 9.25 64.61 15.82
CA GLU A 10 9.15 63.18 16.14
C GLU A 10 7.90 62.39 15.71
N PRO A 11 6.69 62.96 15.45
CA PRO A 11 5.53 62.13 15.11
C PRO A 11 5.57 61.58 13.67
N GLN A 12 6.10 62.34 12.70
CA GLN A 12 6.10 61.92 11.29
C GLN A 12 7.10 60.79 10.99
N GLY A 13 8.24 60.77 11.68
CA GLY A 13 9.23 59.71 11.55
C GLY A 13 8.76 58.38 12.17
N LEU A 14 8.03 58.45 13.29
CA LEU A 14 7.47 57.26 13.93
C LEU A 14 6.36 56.62 13.07
N GLU A 15 5.45 57.43 12.53
CA GLU A 15 4.39 56.94 11.64
C GLU A 15 4.95 56.28 10.37
N GLN A 16 5.98 56.86 9.75
CA GLN A 16 6.63 56.24 8.58
C GLN A 16 7.31 54.92 8.94
N ARG A 17 7.98 54.82 10.09
CA ARG A 17 8.60 53.57 10.55
C ARG A 17 7.57 52.50 10.86
N MET A 18 6.44 52.87 11.47
CA MET A 18 5.33 51.93 11.71
C MET A 18 4.72 51.42 10.40
N LYS A 19 4.47 52.30 9.42
CA LYS A 19 3.98 51.89 8.09
C LYS A 19 4.96 50.94 7.40
N ALA A 20 6.25 51.26 7.39
CA ALA A 20 7.28 50.40 6.81
C ALA A 20 7.35 49.03 7.51
N HIS A 21 7.24 49.00 8.84
CA HIS A 21 7.23 47.77 9.62
C HIS A 21 5.99 46.91 9.31
N VAL A 22 4.80 47.51 9.24
CA VAL A 22 3.55 46.81 8.89
C VAL A 22 3.66 46.22 7.49
N THR A 23 4.08 46.99 6.49
CA THR A 23 4.25 46.49 5.12
C THR A 23 5.28 45.36 5.03
N ALA A 24 6.42 45.48 5.73
CA ALA A 24 7.42 44.42 5.77
C ALA A 24 6.89 43.15 6.46
N SER A 25 6.08 43.31 7.52
CA SER A 25 5.42 42.18 8.20
C SER A 25 4.41 41.50 7.30
N GLU A 26 3.58 42.26 6.57
CA GLU A 26 2.61 41.74 5.60
C GLU A 26 3.29 40.97 4.47
N GLN A 27 4.39 41.50 3.93
CA GLN A 27 5.18 40.82 2.90
C GLN A 27 5.78 39.52 3.40
N ARG A 28 6.29 39.49 4.64
CA ARG A 28 6.81 38.25 5.25
C ARG A 28 5.70 37.22 5.46
N THR A 29 4.54 37.63 5.96
CA THR A 29 3.39 36.73 6.12
C THR A 29 2.95 36.16 4.78
N LYS A 30 2.87 37.01 3.74
CA LYS A 30 2.53 36.56 2.39
C LYS A 30 3.54 35.55 1.86
N ALA A 31 4.83 35.84 1.95
CA ALA A 31 5.88 34.92 1.52
C ALA A 31 5.81 33.57 2.24
N HIS A 32 5.51 33.57 3.55
CA HIS A 32 5.35 32.35 4.32
C HIS A 32 4.10 31.55 3.90
N ILE A 33 2.99 32.22 3.59
CA ILE A 33 1.78 31.58 3.07
C ILE A 33 2.09 30.96 1.69
N ASP A 34 2.67 31.73 0.78
CA ASP A 34 3.02 31.28 -0.57
C ASP A 34 3.98 30.07 -0.52
N GLU A 35 4.97 30.08 0.37
CA GLU A 35 5.88 28.94 0.58
C GLU A 35 5.16 27.71 1.14
N SER A 36 4.30 27.90 2.15
CA SER A 36 3.50 26.81 2.73
C SER A 36 2.56 26.17 1.71
N GLU A 37 1.94 26.97 0.84
CA GLU A 37 1.10 26.50 -0.25
C GLU A 37 1.91 25.70 -1.27
N GLN A 38 3.08 26.20 -1.67
CA GLN A 38 3.98 25.48 -2.59
C GLN A 38 4.43 24.14 -2.02
N ARG A 39 4.82 24.09 -0.74
CA ARG A 39 5.22 22.85 -0.07
C ARG A 39 4.07 21.85 0.01
N THR A 40 2.87 22.33 0.32
CA THR A 40 1.66 21.49 0.36
C THR A 40 1.34 20.93 -1.03
N LYS A 41 1.39 21.78 -2.06
CA LYS A 41 1.17 21.36 -3.44
C LYS A 41 2.18 20.29 -3.88
N ALA A 42 3.47 20.53 -3.64
CA ALA A 42 4.52 19.56 -3.97
C ALA A 42 4.33 18.22 -3.24
N TYR A 43 3.91 18.25 -1.97
CA TYR A 43 3.60 17.06 -1.21
C TYR A 43 2.41 16.28 -1.79
N VAL A 44 1.31 16.97 -2.12
CA VAL A 44 0.12 16.36 -2.72
C VAL A 44 0.44 15.78 -4.10
N ASP A 45 1.20 16.49 -4.92
CA ASP A 45 1.61 16.03 -6.24
C ASP A 45 2.49 14.77 -6.14
N ALA A 46 3.44 14.74 -5.21
CA ALA A 46 4.28 13.57 -4.94
C ALA A 46 3.45 12.36 -4.49
N LYS A 47 2.54 12.55 -3.53
CA LYS A 47 1.65 11.47 -3.07
C LYS A 47 0.68 10.98 -4.13
N THR A 48 0.22 11.88 -5.01
CA THR A 48 -0.62 11.50 -6.15
C THR A 48 0.15 10.65 -7.15
N ALA A 49 1.42 10.96 -7.40
CA ALA A 49 2.28 10.16 -8.27
C ALA A 49 2.55 8.77 -7.67
N GLU A 50 2.90 8.71 -6.38
CA GLU A 50 3.10 7.44 -5.65
C GLU A 50 1.85 6.55 -5.72
N LEU A 51 0.67 7.10 -5.40
CA LEU A 51 -0.60 6.36 -5.46
C LEU A 51 -0.92 5.82 -6.85
N LYS A 52 -0.64 6.60 -7.91
CA LYS A 52 -0.84 6.15 -9.29
C LYS A 52 0.07 4.99 -9.64
N GLU A 53 1.35 5.06 -9.25
CA GLU A 53 2.32 4.01 -9.51
C GLU A 53 1.95 2.72 -8.76
N GLU A 54 1.60 2.82 -7.47
CA GLU A 54 1.14 1.68 -6.68
C GLU A 54 -0.12 1.04 -7.27
N PHE A 55 -1.09 1.85 -7.72
CA PHE A 55 -2.31 1.35 -8.32
C PHE A 55 -2.06 0.66 -9.67
N SER A 56 -1.24 1.25 -10.54
CA SER A 56 -0.85 0.63 -11.82
C SER A 56 -0.10 -0.68 -11.61
N SER A 57 0.81 -0.73 -10.63
CA SER A 57 1.55 -1.94 -10.26
C SER A 57 0.61 -3.03 -9.73
N ALA A 58 -0.31 -2.68 -8.84
CA ALA A 58 -1.33 -3.61 -8.31
C ALA A 58 -2.20 -4.19 -9.43
N LEU A 59 -2.68 -3.35 -10.36
CA LEU A 59 -3.45 -3.79 -11.53
C LEU A 59 -2.68 -4.77 -12.41
N ALA A 60 -1.38 -4.55 -12.62
CA ALA A 60 -0.55 -5.46 -13.40
C ALA A 60 -0.45 -6.86 -12.73
N HIS A 61 -0.31 -6.91 -11.41
CA HIS A 61 -0.27 -8.17 -10.66
C HIS A 61 -1.62 -8.88 -10.68
N VAL A 62 -2.72 -8.15 -10.50
CA VAL A 62 -4.08 -8.69 -10.55
C VAL A 62 -4.37 -9.27 -11.93
N GLY A 63 -4.06 -8.54 -13.01
CA GLY A 63 -4.24 -9.03 -14.39
C GLY A 63 -3.43 -10.30 -14.66
N PHE A 64 -2.16 -10.32 -14.25
CA PHE A 64 -1.34 -11.53 -14.32
C PHE A 64 -1.97 -12.70 -13.56
N ASN A 65 -2.41 -12.48 -12.31
CA ASN A 65 -2.96 -13.51 -11.46
C ASN A 65 -4.29 -14.06 -11.97
N ILE A 66 -5.13 -13.23 -12.60
CA ILE A 66 -6.36 -13.69 -13.26
C ILE A 66 -6.01 -14.68 -14.38
N VAL A 67 -5.06 -14.35 -15.24
CA VAL A 67 -4.64 -15.23 -16.33
C VAL A 67 -4.03 -16.53 -15.80
N ALA A 68 -3.17 -16.45 -14.78
CA ALA A 68 -2.58 -17.63 -14.14
C ALA A 68 -3.65 -18.54 -13.52
N ARG A 69 -4.64 -17.98 -12.81
CA ARG A 69 -5.77 -18.74 -12.28
C ARG A 69 -6.58 -19.40 -13.39
N LEU A 70 -6.87 -18.71 -14.49
CA LEU A 70 -7.59 -19.27 -15.64
C LEU A 70 -6.83 -20.43 -16.28
N LYS A 71 -5.52 -20.31 -16.44
CA LYS A 71 -4.66 -21.41 -16.92
C LYS A 71 -4.70 -22.61 -15.96
N ASN A 72 -4.61 -22.37 -14.65
CA ASN A 72 -4.68 -23.43 -13.65
C ASN A 72 -6.04 -24.15 -13.63
N VAL A 73 -7.13 -23.42 -13.90
CA VAL A 73 -8.47 -24.02 -14.04
C VAL A 73 -8.47 -24.99 -15.21
N ALA A 74 -7.97 -24.55 -16.37
CA ALA A 74 -7.95 -25.34 -17.60
C ALA A 74 -6.86 -26.43 -17.63
N ALA A 75 -5.88 -26.37 -16.74
CA ALA A 75 -4.76 -27.31 -16.69
C ALA A 75 -5.22 -28.74 -16.38
N ALA A 76 -4.60 -29.71 -17.07
CA ALA A 76 -4.68 -31.12 -16.72
C ALA A 76 -4.08 -31.39 -15.33
N THR A 77 -4.31 -32.59 -14.79
CA THR A 77 -3.94 -32.93 -13.40
C THR A 77 -2.43 -32.91 -13.15
N ASP A 78 -1.66 -33.32 -14.16
CA ASP A 78 -0.20 -33.42 -14.19
C ASP A 78 0.48 -32.22 -14.87
N ALA A 79 -0.31 -31.30 -15.44
CA ALA A 79 0.23 -30.10 -16.06
C ALA A 79 0.79 -29.14 -15.01
N PRO A 80 1.90 -28.43 -15.31
CA PRO A 80 2.48 -27.46 -14.39
C PRO A 80 1.49 -26.37 -14.00
N LEU A 81 1.39 -26.08 -12.70
CA LEU A 81 0.60 -24.96 -12.19
C LEU A 81 1.37 -23.65 -12.35
N GLU A 82 0.65 -22.63 -12.80
CA GLU A 82 1.11 -21.25 -12.87
C GLU A 82 1.11 -20.63 -11.47
N LYS A 83 2.21 -19.97 -11.12
CA LYS A 83 2.35 -19.22 -9.88
C LYS A 83 1.52 -17.96 -9.93
N LEU A 84 1.10 -17.49 -8.75
CA LEU A 84 0.52 -16.17 -8.59
C LEU A 84 1.60 -15.22 -8.05
N LYS A 85 1.56 -13.97 -8.49
CA LYS A 85 2.32 -12.88 -7.89
C LYS A 85 1.69 -12.48 -6.55
N LYS A 86 2.52 -12.06 -5.60
CA LYS A 86 2.03 -11.41 -4.39
C LYS A 86 1.33 -10.10 -4.76
N GLU A 87 0.06 -9.94 -4.36
CA GLU A 87 -0.77 -8.81 -4.80
C GLU A 87 -0.51 -7.54 -4.00
N SER A 88 -0.08 -7.65 -2.73
CA SER A 88 0.07 -6.50 -1.83
C SER A 88 1.17 -6.69 -0.78
N GLY A 89 1.56 -5.59 -0.13
CA GLY A 89 2.55 -5.56 0.94
C GLY A 89 4.00 -5.66 0.47
N GLN A 90 4.91 -5.94 1.39
CA GLN A 90 6.34 -6.06 1.08
C GLN A 90 6.57 -7.16 0.04
N ASN A 91 7.30 -6.83 -1.02
CA ASN A 91 7.57 -7.68 -2.19
C ASN A 91 6.33 -7.94 -3.08
N ALA A 92 5.37 -7.02 -3.17
CA ALA A 92 4.32 -7.08 -4.18
C ALA A 92 4.92 -7.28 -5.59
N GLY A 93 4.29 -8.12 -6.40
CA GLY A 93 4.78 -8.51 -7.72
C GLY A 93 5.77 -9.66 -7.75
N SER A 94 6.32 -10.06 -6.61
CA SER A 94 7.21 -11.23 -6.52
C SER A 94 6.44 -12.55 -6.65
N MET A 95 7.16 -13.60 -7.06
CA MET A 95 6.64 -14.97 -7.15
C MET A 95 7.03 -15.78 -5.90
N PRO A 96 6.22 -16.77 -5.48
CA PRO A 96 6.60 -17.67 -4.41
C PRO A 96 7.82 -18.52 -4.80
N PRO A 97 8.66 -18.90 -3.82
CA PRO A 97 9.76 -19.82 -4.06
C PRO A 97 9.27 -21.20 -4.54
N SER A 98 10.11 -21.91 -5.28
CA SER A 98 9.91 -23.32 -5.67
C SER A 98 11.09 -24.15 -5.19
N PRO A 99 10.91 -25.10 -4.25
CA PRO A 99 9.77 -25.30 -3.34
C PRO A 99 9.53 -24.06 -2.45
N PRO A 100 8.32 -23.79 -1.90
CA PRO A 100 7.23 -24.72 -1.54
C PRO A 100 6.02 -24.76 -2.50
N PHE A 101 6.08 -24.14 -3.69
CA PHE A 101 4.95 -24.13 -4.63
C PHE A 101 4.67 -25.53 -5.23
N PRO A 102 3.41 -26.02 -5.27
CA PRO A 102 3.07 -27.31 -5.86
C PRO A 102 3.37 -27.32 -7.37
N ALA A 103 4.00 -28.40 -7.86
CA ALA A 103 4.35 -28.51 -9.27
C ALA A 103 3.10 -28.61 -10.17
N ASP A 104 2.12 -29.40 -9.76
CA ASP A 104 0.91 -29.74 -10.52
C ASP A 104 -0.30 -29.97 -9.56
N LYS A 105 -1.49 -30.31 -10.10
CA LYS A 105 -2.68 -30.56 -9.28
C LYS A 105 -2.53 -31.85 -8.46
N ALA A 106 -1.86 -32.88 -8.97
CA ALA A 106 -1.61 -34.11 -8.23
C ALA A 106 -0.76 -33.85 -6.97
N ALA A 107 0.28 -33.03 -7.09
CA ALA A 107 1.13 -32.60 -6.00
C ALA A 107 0.37 -31.71 -5.01
N LEU A 108 -0.47 -30.80 -5.50
CA LEU A 108 -1.32 -29.94 -4.67
C LEU A 108 -2.24 -30.78 -3.75
N PHE A 109 -2.92 -31.78 -4.31
CA PHE A 109 -3.91 -32.55 -3.56
C PHE A 109 -3.35 -33.80 -2.87
N GLY A 110 -2.22 -34.33 -3.34
CA GLY A 110 -1.59 -35.55 -2.83
C GLY A 110 -0.46 -35.27 -1.83
N THR A 111 0.56 -34.50 -2.23
CA THR A 111 1.87 -34.46 -1.56
C THR A 111 2.17 -33.15 -0.82
N THR A 112 1.42 -32.08 -1.10
CA THR A 112 1.63 -30.76 -0.47
C THR A 112 1.40 -30.82 1.05
N THR A 113 2.43 -30.57 1.84
CA THR A 113 2.37 -30.71 3.31
C THR A 113 1.82 -29.46 3.99
N ALA A 114 1.56 -29.55 5.30
CA ALA A 114 1.10 -28.40 6.08
C ALA A 114 2.14 -27.27 6.11
N GLU A 115 3.43 -27.61 6.12
CA GLU A 115 4.55 -26.67 6.09
C GLU A 115 4.60 -25.90 4.78
N HIS A 116 4.39 -26.58 3.64
CA HIS A 116 4.30 -25.93 2.33
C HIS A 116 3.14 -24.93 2.28
N ILE A 117 1.98 -25.32 2.81
CA ILE A 117 0.81 -24.43 2.87
C ILE A 117 1.11 -23.23 3.78
N ASN A 118 1.68 -23.43 4.97
CA ASN A 118 2.07 -22.33 5.88
C ASN A 118 3.03 -21.35 5.20
N ALA A 119 4.02 -21.85 4.46
CA ALA A 119 4.96 -20.99 3.75
C ALA A 119 4.27 -20.17 2.66
N LEU A 120 3.33 -20.77 1.91
CA LEU A 120 2.53 -20.05 0.91
C LEU A 120 1.55 -19.05 1.56
N GLN A 121 0.95 -19.36 2.71
CA GLN A 121 0.13 -18.42 3.48
C GLN A 121 0.93 -17.20 3.90
N ASN A 122 2.12 -17.39 4.46
CA ASN A 122 3.01 -16.31 4.89
C ASN A 122 3.46 -15.47 3.69
N PHE A 123 3.74 -16.12 2.56
CA PHE A 123 4.13 -15.42 1.34
C PHE A 123 3.00 -14.53 0.79
N TYR A 124 1.80 -15.10 0.62
CA TYR A 124 0.64 -14.40 0.04
C TYR A 124 -0.13 -13.52 1.02
N GLY A 125 0.10 -13.67 2.34
CA GLY A 125 -0.68 -12.99 3.38
C GLY A 125 -2.14 -13.46 3.45
N VAL A 126 -2.41 -14.74 3.14
CA VAL A 126 -3.77 -15.32 3.09
C VAL A 126 -3.87 -16.48 4.08
N GLU A 127 -5.02 -16.63 4.74
CA GLU A 127 -5.26 -17.77 5.62
C GLU A 127 -5.97 -18.94 4.93
N PHE A 128 -5.25 -20.05 4.76
CA PHE A 128 -5.81 -21.33 4.31
C PHE A 128 -6.10 -22.19 5.54
N GLY A 129 -7.35 -22.14 5.98
CA GLY A 129 -7.87 -22.91 7.10
C GLY A 129 -8.95 -22.16 7.86
N ALA A 130 -9.14 -20.85 7.64
CA ALA A 130 -10.25 -20.15 8.29
C ALA A 130 -11.59 -20.55 7.62
N GLY A 131 -12.17 -21.69 8.04
CA GLY A 131 -13.57 -22.00 7.79
C GLY A 131 -14.43 -21.23 8.78
N ALA A 132 -15.24 -20.30 8.27
CA ALA A 132 -16.39 -19.63 8.89
C ALA A 132 -16.60 -19.91 10.39
N ALA A 133 -16.09 -19.02 11.24
CA ALA A 133 -16.52 -18.90 12.63
C ALA A 133 -17.85 -18.13 12.75
N GLU A 134 -18.80 -18.33 11.83
CA GLU A 134 -20.18 -17.83 11.93
C GLU A 134 -21.15 -18.95 11.54
N ALA A 135 -21.48 -19.79 12.54
CA ALA A 135 -22.77 -20.43 12.79
C ALA A 135 -22.59 -21.60 13.77
N GLY A 136 -22.32 -21.28 15.04
CA GLY A 136 -22.79 -22.08 16.18
C GLY A 136 -22.28 -23.51 16.40
N ARG A 137 -21.32 -24.04 15.63
CA ARG A 137 -20.65 -25.32 15.97
C ARG A 137 -19.16 -25.25 15.69
N ALA A 138 -18.37 -25.33 16.75
CA ALA A 138 -16.93 -25.47 16.66
C ALA A 138 -16.58 -26.71 15.81
N SER A 139 -15.77 -26.52 14.76
CA SER A 139 -14.96 -27.59 14.20
C SER A 139 -13.50 -27.15 14.23
N ARG A 140 -12.84 -27.37 15.38
CA ARG A 140 -11.41 -27.06 15.61
C ARG A 140 -10.47 -28.08 14.97
N THR A 141 -10.76 -28.51 13.75
CA THR A 141 -9.85 -29.37 12.99
C THR A 141 -9.96 -29.03 11.51
N ASN A 142 -9.23 -27.99 11.08
CA ASN A 142 -8.98 -27.81 9.66
C ASN A 142 -8.07 -28.93 9.19
N THR A 143 -8.66 -29.88 8.47
CA THR A 143 -7.89 -31.01 7.93
C THR A 143 -6.93 -30.49 6.86
N LEU A 144 -5.78 -31.16 6.72
CA LEU A 144 -4.82 -30.84 5.65
C LEU A 144 -5.48 -30.84 4.27
N GLN A 145 -6.43 -31.75 4.04
CA GLN A 145 -7.20 -31.83 2.81
C GLN A 145 -8.03 -30.56 2.56
N GLN A 146 -8.67 -29.99 3.58
CA GLN A 146 -9.43 -28.74 3.46
C GLN A 146 -8.51 -27.57 3.11
N ARG A 147 -7.33 -27.49 3.75
CA ARG A 147 -6.34 -26.46 3.46
C ARG A 147 -5.80 -26.57 2.02
N ARG A 148 -5.56 -27.79 1.52
CA ARG A 148 -5.21 -28.05 0.11
C ARG A 148 -6.31 -27.61 -0.85
N ARG A 149 -7.59 -27.86 -0.53
CA ARG A 149 -8.74 -27.39 -1.32
C ARG A 149 -8.84 -25.87 -1.35
N GLN A 150 -8.61 -25.20 -0.23
CA GLN A 150 -8.61 -23.73 -0.16
C GLN A 150 -7.44 -23.13 -0.93
N LEU A 151 -6.24 -23.71 -0.81
CA LEU A 151 -5.09 -23.34 -1.63
C LEU A 151 -5.39 -23.55 -3.12
N GLY A 152 -5.97 -24.69 -3.50
CA GLY A 152 -6.39 -24.95 -4.89
C GLY A 152 -7.41 -23.94 -5.40
N ALA A 153 -8.41 -23.62 -4.60
CA ALA A 153 -9.38 -22.58 -4.95
C ALA A 153 -8.72 -21.20 -5.15
N PHE A 154 -7.75 -20.84 -4.30
CA PHE A 154 -6.99 -19.59 -4.41
C PHE A 154 -6.12 -19.55 -5.68
N LEU A 155 -5.48 -20.67 -6.03
CA LEU A 155 -4.64 -20.82 -7.22
C LEU A 155 -5.44 -20.99 -8.53
N GLY A 156 -6.74 -21.27 -8.45
CA GLY A 156 -7.54 -21.68 -9.61
C GLY A 156 -7.35 -23.16 -9.99
N ALA A 157 -6.69 -23.96 -9.17
CA ALA A 157 -6.48 -25.39 -9.38
C ALA A 157 -7.57 -26.19 -8.64
N ARG A 158 -8.74 -26.36 -9.28
CA ARG A 158 -9.84 -27.21 -8.77
C ARG A 158 -9.86 -28.56 -9.47
#